data_AF-A0A066WJP2-F1
#
_entry.id   AF-A0A066WJP2-F1
#
_cell.length_a   1.000
_cell.length_b   1.000
_cell.length_c   1.000
_cell.angle_alpha   90.00
_cell.angle_beta   90.00
_cell.angle_gamma   90.00
#
_symmetry.space_group_name_H-M   'P 1'
#
loop_
_entity.id
_entity.type
_entity.pdbx_description
1 polymer ?
#
loop_
_entity_poly.entity_id
_entity_poly.type
_entity_poly.pdbx_seq_one_letter_code
_entity_poly.pdbx_strand_id
1 'polypeptide(L)'
;MNENLKPNDSEIEFLTLAYNRFFDLYDEVMLDSFWEKDDWERFSKISQVFVIYAELLNYEPLKWIIEKLKTARPPMESEIGSELFKFVRNIFSHFPFFKKWDDVWINKSIVNWYKEGQTIDKFLKKYEGKTEVKYRFWEPKKNIMTYLSISFPVIYNDNSKIFLKDIISEKDGVKFSFILMKQILSTQIESMKPNNTDL
;
A
#
# COMPACT_ATOMS: atom_id res chain seq x y z
N MET A 1 -18.78 -20.45 -25.99
CA MET A 1 -17.54 -19.98 -25.34
C MET A 1 -17.96 -19.19 -24.11
N ASN A 2 -17.47 -19.53 -22.92
CA ASN A 2 -17.83 -18.82 -21.69
C ASN A 2 -17.04 -17.51 -21.62
N GLU A 3 -17.64 -16.41 -22.05
CA GLU A 3 -17.06 -15.05 -22.04
C GLU A 3 -16.80 -14.49 -20.61
N ASN A 4 -17.04 -15.28 -19.56
CA ASN A 4 -16.94 -14.87 -18.15
C ASN A 4 -15.84 -15.58 -17.33
N LEU A 5 -14.99 -16.41 -17.96
CA LEU A 5 -13.88 -17.04 -17.24
C LEU A 5 -12.68 -16.07 -17.16
N LYS A 6 -12.38 -15.61 -15.95
CA LYS A 6 -11.17 -14.83 -15.65
C LYS A 6 -10.06 -15.75 -15.13
N PRO A 7 -8.79 -15.46 -15.45
CA PRO A 7 -8.32 -14.37 -16.30
C PRO A 7 -8.43 -14.71 -17.81
N ASN A 8 -8.70 -13.70 -18.66
CA ASN A 8 -8.53 -13.79 -20.11
C ASN A 8 -7.06 -13.62 -20.53
N ASP A 9 -6.73 -13.81 -21.82
CA ASP A 9 -5.34 -13.77 -22.31
C ASP A 9 -4.60 -12.46 -21.98
N SER A 10 -5.25 -11.30 -22.19
CA SER A 10 -4.66 -9.99 -21.86
C SER A 10 -4.49 -9.80 -20.35
N GLU A 11 -5.43 -10.29 -19.55
CA GLU A 11 -5.32 -10.30 -18.09
C GLU A 11 -4.15 -11.20 -17.65
N ILE A 12 -3.96 -12.38 -18.27
CA ILE A 12 -2.84 -13.29 -17.97
C ILE A 12 -1.50 -12.60 -18.23
N GLU A 13 -1.35 -11.96 -19.38
CA GLU A 13 -0.11 -11.26 -19.74
C GLU A 13 0.21 -10.15 -18.76
N PHE A 14 -0.77 -9.28 -18.49
CA PHE A 14 -0.60 -8.18 -17.52
C PHE A 14 -0.31 -8.70 -16.12
N LEU A 15 -1.09 -9.66 -15.62
CA LEU A 15 -0.91 -10.23 -14.28
C LEU A 15 0.47 -10.87 -14.15
N THR A 16 0.94 -11.60 -15.17
CA THR A 16 2.28 -12.20 -15.15
C THR A 16 3.37 -11.15 -14.97
N LEU A 17 3.35 -10.08 -15.77
CA LEU A 17 4.32 -8.99 -15.67
C LEU A 17 4.25 -8.27 -14.31
N ALA A 18 3.05 -7.94 -13.87
CA ALA A 18 2.81 -7.20 -12.63
C ALA A 18 3.20 -8.01 -11.39
N TYR A 19 2.84 -9.30 -11.34
CA TYR A 19 3.16 -10.19 -10.22
C TYR A 19 4.67 -10.43 -10.11
N ASN A 20 5.32 -10.76 -11.23
CA ASN A 20 6.77 -10.98 -11.24
C ASN A 20 7.51 -9.74 -10.72
N ARG A 21 7.20 -8.57 -11.28
CA ARG A 21 7.86 -7.33 -10.87
C ARG A 21 7.55 -6.95 -9.42
N PHE A 22 6.31 -7.17 -8.97
CA PHE A 22 5.94 -6.95 -7.57
C PHE A 22 6.76 -7.82 -6.64
N PHE A 23 6.86 -9.13 -6.90
CA PHE A 23 7.56 -10.05 -6.01
C PHE A 23 9.07 -9.84 -6.00
N ASP A 24 9.68 -9.52 -7.14
CA ASP A 24 11.10 -9.16 -7.22
C ASP A 24 11.41 -7.95 -6.33
N LEU A 25 10.62 -6.88 -6.45
CA LEU A 25 10.80 -5.67 -5.64
C LEU A 25 10.47 -5.92 -4.16
N TYR A 26 9.43 -6.71 -3.88
CA TYR A 26 9.09 -7.10 -2.52
C TYR A 26 10.27 -7.79 -1.85
N ASP A 27 10.85 -8.81 -2.51
CA ASP A 27 11.94 -9.57 -1.92
C ASP A 27 13.19 -8.72 -1.73
N GLU A 28 13.48 -7.81 -2.66
CA GLU A 28 14.57 -6.83 -2.50
C GLU A 28 14.34 -5.92 -1.29
N VAL A 29 13.17 -5.27 -1.18
CA VAL A 29 12.86 -4.30 -0.12
C VAL A 29 12.88 -4.91 1.28
N MET A 30 12.57 -6.20 1.40
CA MET A 30 12.56 -6.90 2.70
C MET A 30 13.97 -7.25 3.22
N LEU A 31 15.02 -7.13 2.40
CA LEU A 31 16.41 -7.31 2.83
C LEU A 31 16.90 -6.11 3.63
N ASP A 32 17.80 -6.34 4.61
CA ASP A 32 18.37 -5.23 5.39
C ASP A 32 19.29 -4.34 4.54
N SER A 33 20.02 -4.94 3.58
CA SER A 33 20.90 -4.23 2.64
C SER A 33 20.15 -3.25 1.72
N PHE A 34 18.85 -3.45 1.48
CA PHE A 34 18.05 -2.48 0.72
C PHE A 34 18.02 -1.11 1.42
N TRP A 35 18.01 -1.11 2.76
CA TRP A 35 17.93 0.12 3.54
C TRP A 35 19.26 0.89 3.60
N GLU A 36 20.34 0.31 3.08
CA GLU A 36 21.66 0.94 2.93
C GLU A 36 21.83 1.66 1.58
N LYS A 37 20.88 1.47 0.65
CA LYS A 37 20.85 2.18 -0.64
C LYS A 37 20.55 3.67 -0.44
N ASP A 38 20.87 4.48 -1.44
CA ASP A 38 20.56 5.90 -1.42
C ASP A 38 19.05 6.16 -1.45
N ASP A 39 18.66 7.33 -0.93
CA ASP A 39 17.26 7.73 -0.80
C ASP A 39 16.47 7.65 -2.10
N TRP A 40 17.09 8.01 -3.23
CA TRP A 40 16.39 8.04 -4.52
C TRP A 40 16.17 6.62 -5.05
N GLU A 41 17.17 5.75 -4.94
CA GLU A 41 17.02 4.35 -5.33
C GLU A 41 15.92 3.67 -4.51
N ARG A 42 15.92 3.87 -3.17
CA ARG A 42 14.87 3.32 -2.29
C ARG A 42 13.50 3.84 -2.69
N PHE A 43 13.36 5.17 -2.77
CA PHE A 43 12.10 5.83 -3.07
C PHE A 43 11.54 5.40 -4.43
N SER A 44 12.37 5.37 -5.47
CA SER A 44 11.96 4.96 -6.82
C SER A 44 11.39 3.53 -6.84
N LYS A 45 12.07 2.59 -6.20
CA LYS A 45 11.64 1.19 -6.10
C LYS A 45 10.36 1.04 -5.28
N ILE A 46 10.27 1.74 -4.14
CA ILE A 46 9.09 1.75 -3.28
C ILE A 46 7.88 2.29 -4.05
N SER A 47 8.00 3.46 -4.69
CA SER A 47 6.92 4.07 -5.48
C SER A 47 6.49 3.15 -6.61
N GLN A 48 7.42 2.47 -7.28
CA GLN A 48 7.09 1.51 -8.34
C GLN A 48 6.19 0.37 -7.82
N VAL A 49 6.46 -0.18 -6.64
CA VAL A 49 5.59 -1.23 -6.06
C VAL A 49 4.18 -0.69 -5.78
N PHE A 50 4.05 0.51 -5.21
CA PHE A 50 2.74 1.11 -4.97
C PHE A 50 1.95 1.35 -6.26
N VAL A 51 2.62 1.76 -7.34
CA VAL A 51 2.00 1.97 -8.65
C VAL A 51 1.59 0.64 -9.29
N ILE A 52 2.46 -0.38 -9.28
CA ILE A 52 2.12 -1.73 -9.78
C ILE A 52 0.91 -2.28 -9.02
N TYR A 53 0.92 -2.17 -7.70
CA TYR A 53 -0.18 -2.64 -6.87
C TYR A 53 -1.47 -1.84 -7.12
N ALA A 54 -1.36 -0.53 -7.43
CA ALA A 54 -2.52 0.26 -7.83
C ALA A 54 -3.22 -0.31 -9.05
N GLU A 55 -2.45 -0.71 -10.07
CA GLU A 55 -2.97 -1.32 -11.28
C GLU A 55 -3.53 -2.73 -11.04
N LEU A 56 -2.84 -3.53 -10.22
CA LEU A 56 -3.34 -4.87 -9.83
C LEU A 56 -4.74 -4.79 -9.19
N LEU A 57 -5.04 -3.74 -8.42
CA LEU A 57 -6.35 -3.55 -7.81
C LEU A 57 -7.49 -3.30 -8.81
N ASN A 58 -7.19 -3.03 -10.09
CA ASN A 58 -8.21 -2.97 -11.14
C ASN A 58 -8.70 -4.37 -11.56
N TYR A 59 -7.91 -5.43 -11.31
CA TYR A 59 -8.32 -6.81 -11.56
C TYR A 59 -9.41 -7.22 -10.58
N GLU A 60 -10.63 -7.43 -11.09
CA GLU A 60 -11.82 -7.64 -10.28
C GLU A 60 -11.70 -8.81 -9.26
N PRO A 61 -11.15 -9.99 -9.60
CA PRO A 61 -11.02 -11.08 -8.62
C PRO A 61 -10.18 -10.72 -7.39
N LEU A 62 -9.24 -9.77 -7.49
CA LEU A 62 -8.51 -9.27 -6.31
C LEU A 62 -9.44 -8.53 -5.33
N LYS A 63 -10.49 -7.86 -5.83
CA LYS A 63 -11.46 -7.16 -4.98
C LYS A 63 -12.22 -8.15 -4.08
N TRP A 64 -12.58 -9.31 -4.60
CA TRP A 64 -13.28 -10.36 -3.82
C TRP A 64 -12.42 -10.87 -2.66
N ILE A 65 -11.12 -11.02 -2.90
CA ILE A 65 -10.16 -11.45 -1.88
C ILE A 65 -9.99 -10.40 -0.79
N ILE A 66 -9.91 -9.13 -1.18
CA ILE A 66 -9.81 -8.02 -0.22
C ILE A 66 -11.04 -7.98 0.68
N GLU A 67 -12.25 -8.14 0.13
CA GLU A 67 -13.48 -8.18 0.93
C GLU A 67 -13.49 -9.39 1.88
N LYS A 68 -13.04 -10.57 1.42
CA LYS A 68 -12.91 -11.76 2.28
C LYS A 68 -11.87 -11.57 3.40
N LEU A 69 -10.76 -10.88 3.14
CA LEU A 69 -9.73 -10.61 4.15
C LEU A 69 -10.17 -9.55 5.15
N LYS A 70 -10.99 -8.58 4.74
CA LYS A 70 -11.56 -7.57 5.65
C LYS A 70 -12.45 -8.19 6.72
N THR A 71 -13.22 -9.22 6.38
CA THR A 71 -14.10 -9.90 7.34
C THR A 71 -13.34 -10.83 8.29
N ALA A 72 -12.15 -11.28 7.92
CA ALA A 72 -11.31 -12.18 8.73
C ALA A 72 -10.38 -11.46 9.72
N ARG A 73 -10.13 -10.15 9.55
CA ARG A 73 -9.21 -9.36 10.40
C ARG A 73 -9.96 -8.56 11.48
N PRO A 74 -9.30 -8.20 12.61
CA PRO A 74 -9.87 -7.29 13.60
C PRO A 74 -10.31 -5.96 12.94
N PRO A 75 -11.52 -5.45 13.22
CA PRO A 75 -12.10 -4.32 12.49
C PRO A 75 -11.24 -3.05 12.48
N MET A 76 -10.64 -2.73 13.63
CA MET A 76 -9.91 -1.47 13.84
C MET A 76 -8.54 -1.45 13.15
N GLU A 77 -7.85 -2.60 13.10
CA GLU A 77 -6.57 -2.72 12.39
C GLU A 77 -6.77 -2.70 10.86
N SER A 78 -7.88 -3.32 10.42
CA SER A 78 -8.26 -3.39 9.01
C SER A 78 -8.61 -2.01 8.43
N GLU A 79 -9.36 -1.19 9.18
CA GLU A 79 -9.87 0.09 8.65
C GLU A 79 -8.76 1.13 8.43
N ILE A 80 -8.03 1.53 9.48
CA ILE A 80 -7.01 2.59 9.38
C ILE A 80 -5.86 2.14 8.47
N GLY A 81 -5.43 0.88 8.56
CA GLY A 81 -4.39 0.35 7.67
C GLY A 81 -4.79 0.42 6.20
N SER A 82 -6.04 0.07 5.87
CA SER A 82 -6.54 0.15 4.50
C SER A 82 -6.66 1.59 3.98
N GLU A 83 -7.09 2.52 4.83
CA GLU A 83 -7.22 3.94 4.47
C GLU A 83 -5.87 4.63 4.35
N LEU A 84 -4.93 4.35 5.26
CA LEU A 84 -3.55 4.83 5.18
C LEU A 84 -2.87 4.32 3.91
N PHE A 85 -3.01 3.04 3.62
CA PHE A 85 -2.48 2.44 2.40
C PHE A 85 -2.99 3.17 1.15
N LYS A 86 -4.31 3.37 1.09
CA LYS A 86 -4.94 4.10 0.00
C LYS A 86 -4.42 5.54 -0.09
N PHE A 87 -4.23 6.21 1.05
CA PHE A 87 -3.65 7.54 1.14
C PHE A 87 -2.22 7.59 0.57
N VAL A 88 -1.30 6.75 1.04
CA VAL A 88 0.11 6.71 0.59
C VAL A 88 0.18 6.42 -0.91
N ARG A 89 -0.58 5.43 -1.39
CA ARG A 89 -0.65 5.10 -2.82
C ARG A 89 -1.11 6.29 -3.66
N ASN A 90 -2.15 7.01 -3.23
CA ASN A 90 -2.64 8.17 -3.96
C ASN A 90 -1.61 9.32 -3.94
N ILE A 91 -0.83 9.47 -2.85
CA ILE A 91 0.26 10.45 -2.83
C ILE A 91 1.26 10.15 -3.96
N PHE A 92 1.71 8.90 -4.08
CA PHE A 92 2.67 8.54 -5.12
C PHE A 92 2.12 8.62 -6.54
N SER A 93 0.83 8.31 -6.73
CA SER A 93 0.20 8.45 -8.05
C SER A 93 -0.01 9.90 -8.48
N HIS A 94 -0.29 10.81 -7.54
CA HIS A 94 -0.69 12.20 -7.86
C HIS A 94 0.41 13.24 -7.64
N PHE A 95 1.47 12.91 -6.91
CA PHE A 95 2.60 13.81 -6.65
C PHE A 95 3.95 13.17 -7.05
N PRO A 96 4.17 12.84 -8.34
CA PRO A 96 5.34 12.12 -8.83
C PRO A 96 6.61 12.99 -8.98
N PHE A 97 6.72 14.08 -8.21
CA PHE A 97 7.82 15.05 -8.31
C PHE A 97 8.79 15.02 -7.13
N PHE A 98 8.51 14.19 -6.11
CA PHE A 98 9.44 13.95 -5.00
C PHE A 98 10.50 12.91 -5.37
N LYS A 99 11.63 12.93 -4.63
CA LYS A 99 12.77 12.03 -4.87
C LYS A 99 13.14 11.18 -3.66
N LYS A 100 12.60 11.49 -2.48
CA LYS A 100 12.83 10.76 -1.24
C LYS A 100 11.63 10.86 -0.32
N TRP A 101 11.40 9.83 0.50
CA TRP A 101 10.25 9.72 1.39
C TRP A 101 10.10 10.94 2.30
N ASP A 102 11.20 11.39 2.88
CA ASP A 102 11.24 12.46 3.86
C ASP A 102 10.93 13.86 3.32
N ASP A 103 11.00 14.02 1.99
CA ASP A 103 10.66 15.27 1.31
C ASP A 103 9.20 15.32 0.87
N VAL A 104 8.49 14.19 0.91
CA VAL A 104 7.09 14.13 0.48
C VAL A 104 6.24 14.95 1.43
N TRP A 105 5.66 16.01 0.90
CA TRP A 105 4.78 16.90 1.65
C TRP A 105 3.54 17.26 0.85
N ILE A 106 2.46 17.55 1.58
CA ILE A 106 1.19 18.01 1.03
C ILE A 106 0.57 19.07 1.93
N ASN A 107 -0.32 19.90 1.36
CA ASN A 107 -1.19 20.80 2.10
C ASN A 107 -2.59 20.79 1.46
N LYS A 108 -3.56 21.46 2.10
CA LYS A 108 -4.95 21.44 1.62
C LYS A 108 -5.11 22.00 0.20
N SER A 109 -4.34 23.03 -0.15
CA SER A 109 -4.35 23.65 -1.47
C SER A 109 -3.89 22.68 -2.57
N ILE A 110 -2.70 22.08 -2.45
CA ILE A 110 -2.20 21.18 -3.51
C ILE A 110 -2.94 19.85 -3.54
N VAL A 111 -3.54 19.40 -2.42
CA VAL A 111 -4.37 18.19 -2.42
C VAL A 111 -5.66 18.39 -3.22
N ASN A 112 -6.22 19.60 -3.17
CA ASN A 112 -7.51 19.93 -3.77
C ASN A 112 -7.39 20.72 -5.08
N TRP A 113 -6.20 20.79 -5.69
CA TRP A 113 -5.92 21.61 -6.89
C TRP A 113 -6.89 21.36 -8.05
N TYR A 114 -7.29 20.09 -8.26
CA TYR A 114 -8.24 19.69 -9.30
C TYR A 114 -9.68 19.63 -8.76
N LYS A 115 -9.87 18.98 -7.60
CA LYS A 115 -11.18 18.75 -6.99
C LYS A 115 -11.07 18.43 -5.50
N GLU A 116 -11.95 19.03 -4.70
CA GLU A 116 -12.08 18.76 -3.25
C GLU A 116 -12.75 17.41 -2.96
N GLY A 117 -12.46 16.80 -1.80
CA GLY A 117 -13.11 15.58 -1.34
C GLY A 117 -12.60 14.32 -2.05
N GLN A 118 -11.41 14.39 -2.65
CA GLN A 118 -10.71 13.22 -3.18
C GLN A 118 -10.07 12.40 -2.04
N THR A 119 -9.42 11.28 -2.39
CA THR A 119 -8.92 10.30 -1.41
C THR A 119 -8.05 10.92 -0.32
N ILE A 120 -7.08 11.73 -0.71
CA ILE A 120 -6.09 12.33 0.20
C ILE A 120 -6.78 13.35 1.12
N ASP A 121 -7.64 14.20 0.56
CA ASP A 121 -8.42 15.18 1.31
C ASP A 121 -9.35 14.53 2.34
N LYS A 122 -10.05 13.46 1.94
CA LYS A 122 -10.93 12.68 2.83
C LYS A 122 -10.16 12.06 3.99
N PHE A 123 -8.98 11.49 3.73
CA PHE A 123 -8.14 10.92 4.77
C PHE A 123 -7.72 12.00 5.78
N LEU A 124 -7.17 13.11 5.30
CA LEU A 124 -6.69 14.19 6.18
C LEU A 124 -7.84 14.79 7.01
N LYS A 125 -9.00 15.07 6.41
CA LYS A 125 -10.19 15.55 7.14
C LYS A 125 -10.69 14.55 8.19
N LYS A 126 -10.65 13.25 7.90
CA LYS A 126 -11.13 12.20 8.82
C LYS A 126 -10.21 12.03 10.03
N TYR A 127 -8.91 12.28 9.88
CA TYR A 127 -7.92 11.99 10.92
C TYR A 127 -7.25 13.22 11.54
N GLU A 128 -7.52 14.42 11.04
CA GLU A 128 -7.08 15.68 11.67
C GLU A 128 -7.37 15.68 13.19
N GLY A 129 -6.34 16.01 13.98
CA GLY A 129 -6.43 16.10 15.44
C GLY A 129 -6.60 14.77 16.17
N LYS A 130 -6.60 13.62 15.48
CA LYS A 130 -6.65 12.31 16.14
C LYS A 130 -5.30 11.94 16.77
N THR A 131 -5.37 11.12 17.81
CA THR A 131 -4.20 10.57 18.49
C THR A 131 -3.45 9.57 17.63
N GLU A 132 -2.14 9.46 17.87
CA GLU A 132 -1.29 8.40 17.30
C GLU A 132 -1.93 7.02 17.51
N VAL A 133 -1.81 6.17 16.50
CA VAL A 133 -2.23 4.76 16.56
C VAL A 133 -1.00 3.88 16.39
N LYS A 134 -0.86 2.92 17.30
CA LYS A 134 0.25 1.96 17.29
C LYS A 134 -0.20 0.63 16.72
N TYR A 135 0.59 0.12 15.80
CA TYR A 135 0.45 -1.16 15.14
C TYR A 135 1.62 -2.06 15.48
N ARG A 136 1.37 -3.37 15.40
CA ARG A 136 2.42 -4.37 15.38
C ARG A 136 2.15 -5.35 14.25
N PHE A 137 3.20 -5.82 13.60
CA PHE A 137 3.09 -6.82 12.56
C PHE A 137 4.27 -7.80 12.63
N TRP A 138 4.00 -9.03 12.22
CA TRP A 138 5.00 -10.09 12.19
C TRP A 138 5.79 -10.03 10.88
N GLU A 139 7.12 -10.05 10.96
CA GLU A 139 8.01 -10.21 9.81
C GLU A 139 8.39 -11.70 9.67
N PRO A 140 7.71 -12.48 8.81
CA PRO A 140 7.82 -13.95 8.83
C PRO A 140 9.22 -14.46 8.47
N LYS A 141 9.95 -13.78 7.58
CA LYS A 141 11.33 -14.19 7.22
C LYS A 141 12.34 -13.99 8.35
N LYS A 142 12.08 -13.03 9.25
CA LYS A 142 13.01 -12.65 10.33
C LYS A 142 12.59 -13.19 11.69
N ASN A 143 11.37 -13.71 11.80
CA ASN A 143 10.77 -14.16 13.06
C ASN A 143 10.79 -13.06 14.14
N ILE A 144 10.48 -11.82 13.76
CA ILE A 144 10.42 -10.68 14.69
C ILE A 144 9.07 -9.97 14.62
N MET A 145 8.67 -9.39 15.75
CA MET A 145 7.55 -8.46 15.84
C MET A 145 8.07 -7.04 15.61
N THR A 146 7.52 -6.34 14.63
CA THR A 146 7.86 -4.96 14.32
C THR A 146 6.73 -4.04 14.72
N TYR A 147 7.07 -2.87 15.23
CA TYR A 147 6.15 -1.88 15.73
C TYR A 147 6.10 -0.69 14.77
N LEU A 148 4.89 -0.23 14.49
CA LEU A 148 4.64 0.90 13.61
C LEU A 148 3.80 1.93 14.36
N SER A 149 4.21 3.19 14.29
CA SER A 149 3.40 4.32 14.73
C SER A 149 2.81 5.03 13.53
N ILE A 150 1.52 5.34 13.59
CA ILE A 150 0.82 6.19 12.62
C ILE A 150 0.35 7.42 13.37
N SER A 151 0.89 8.57 12.98
CA SER A 151 0.54 9.88 13.52
C SER A 151 -0.31 10.65 12.52
N PHE A 152 -1.05 11.64 13.02
CA PHE A 152 -1.94 12.46 12.19
C PHE A 152 -1.65 13.94 12.38
N PRO A 153 -1.89 14.77 11.35
CA PRO A 153 -1.68 16.20 11.48
C PRO A 153 -2.62 16.78 12.53
N VAL A 154 -2.10 17.69 13.37
CA VAL A 154 -2.92 18.44 14.33
C VAL A 154 -3.89 19.36 13.61
N ILE A 155 -3.46 19.94 12.49
CA ILE A 155 -4.23 20.89 11.67
C ILE A 155 -4.02 20.57 10.19
N TYR A 156 -5.10 20.60 9.42
CA TYR A 156 -5.12 20.45 7.97
C TYR A 156 -5.75 21.69 7.30
N ASN A 157 -4.90 22.64 6.90
CA ASN A 157 -5.29 23.86 6.19
C ASN A 157 -4.31 24.20 5.05
N ASP A 158 -4.52 25.33 4.39
CA ASP A 158 -3.72 25.73 3.22
C ASP A 158 -2.27 26.12 3.58
N ASN A 159 -2.04 26.55 4.82
CA ASN A 159 -0.74 27.00 5.32
C ASN A 159 0.07 25.88 6.01
N SER A 160 -0.58 24.76 6.37
CA SER A 160 0.07 23.64 7.04
C SER A 160 0.76 22.74 6.03
N LYS A 161 2.08 22.61 6.14
CA LYS A 161 2.87 21.62 5.38
C LYS A 161 2.89 20.31 6.15
N ILE A 162 2.22 19.29 5.61
CA ILE A 162 2.12 17.97 6.22
C ILE A 162 3.10 17.04 5.51
N PHE A 163 4.09 16.51 6.24
CA PHE A 163 5.05 15.58 5.68
C PHE A 163 4.61 14.13 5.85
N LEU A 164 4.91 13.28 4.88
CA LEU A 164 4.60 11.85 4.94
C LEU A 164 5.37 11.17 6.08
N LYS A 165 6.64 11.51 6.28
CA LYS A 165 7.48 10.98 7.37
C LYS A 165 6.93 11.25 8.77
N ASP A 166 6.16 12.34 8.93
CA ASP A 166 5.55 12.70 10.22
C ASP A 166 4.27 11.90 10.47
N ILE A 167 3.66 11.34 9.42
CA ILE A 167 2.50 10.43 9.51
C ILE A 167 2.99 9.00 9.72
N ILE A 168 4.00 8.58 8.97
CA ILE A 168 4.50 7.21 8.98
C ILE A 168 5.98 7.14 8.54
N SER A 169 6.79 6.36 9.27
CA SER A 169 8.19 6.12 8.93
C SER A 169 8.31 5.40 7.58
N GLU A 170 9.35 5.72 6.82
CA GLU A 170 9.62 5.05 5.54
C GLU A 170 9.74 3.54 5.74
N LYS A 171 10.68 3.11 6.60
CA LYS A 171 11.03 1.71 6.76
C LYS A 171 9.86 0.85 7.22
N ASP A 172 9.22 1.22 8.32
CA ASP A 172 8.18 0.40 8.91
C ASP A 172 6.88 0.49 8.11
N GLY A 173 6.57 1.68 7.56
CA GLY A 173 5.39 1.85 6.72
C GLY A 173 5.45 1.12 5.39
N VAL A 174 6.61 1.10 4.76
CA VAL A 174 6.85 0.31 3.54
C VAL A 174 6.74 -1.16 3.84
N LYS A 175 7.47 -1.67 4.85
CA LYS A 175 7.40 -3.09 5.24
C LYS A 175 5.97 -3.53 5.57
N PHE A 176 5.27 -2.75 6.39
CA PHE A 176 3.88 -3.02 6.75
C PHE A 176 3.01 -3.09 5.50
N SER A 177 3.06 -2.07 4.65
CA SER A 177 2.29 -2.02 3.41
C SER A 177 2.58 -3.23 2.51
N PHE A 178 3.86 -3.55 2.32
CA PHE A 178 4.30 -4.59 1.42
C PHE A 178 3.92 -5.99 1.90
N ILE A 179 4.01 -6.25 3.21
CA ILE A 179 3.55 -7.51 3.81
C ILE A 179 2.05 -7.70 3.56
N LEU A 180 1.26 -6.65 3.74
CA LEU A 180 -0.18 -6.70 3.48
C LEU A 180 -0.49 -6.92 2.00
N MET A 181 0.17 -6.17 1.11
CA MET A 181 0.03 -6.34 -0.35
C MET A 181 0.38 -7.78 -0.75
N LYS A 182 1.52 -8.31 -0.29
CA LYS A 182 1.95 -9.68 -0.56
C LYS A 182 0.93 -10.70 -0.10
N GLN A 183 0.36 -10.54 1.09
CA GLN A 183 -0.65 -11.47 1.60
C GLN A 183 -1.89 -11.52 0.70
N ILE A 184 -2.34 -10.36 0.22
CA ILE A 184 -3.48 -10.26 -0.70
C ILE A 184 -3.17 -10.99 -2.01
N LEU A 185 -2.02 -10.69 -2.62
CA LEU A 185 -1.61 -11.31 -3.89
C LEU A 185 -1.34 -12.82 -3.75
N SER A 186 -0.73 -13.27 -2.65
CA SER A 186 -0.45 -14.69 -2.42
C SER A 186 -1.74 -15.49 -2.23
N THR A 187 -2.70 -14.95 -1.47
CA THR A 187 -4.04 -15.54 -1.32
C THR A 187 -4.74 -15.70 -2.68
N GLN A 188 -4.53 -14.74 -3.58
CA GLN A 188 -5.10 -14.79 -4.93
C GLN A 188 -4.54 -15.95 -5.74
N ILE A 189 -3.21 -16.10 -5.77
CA ILE A 189 -2.54 -17.21 -6.44
C ILE A 189 -2.99 -18.55 -5.84
N GLU A 190 -3.08 -18.66 -4.52
CA GLU A 190 -3.52 -19.88 -3.85
C GLU A 190 -4.97 -20.24 -4.19
N SER A 191 -5.86 -19.24 -4.27
CA SER A 191 -7.27 -19.47 -4.64
C SER A 191 -7.46 -19.94 -6.09
N MET A 192 -6.45 -19.76 -6.95
CA MET A 192 -6.45 -20.23 -8.34
C MET A 192 -5.90 -21.66 -8.48
N LYS A 193 -5.25 -22.21 -7.46
CA LYS A 193 -4.80 -23.60 -7.49
C LYS A 193 -6.02 -24.51 -7.32
N PRO A 194 -6.24 -25.50 -8.20
CA PRO A 194 -7.29 -26.49 -7.98
C PRO A 194 -7.03 -27.21 -6.65
N ASN A 195 -8.09 -27.42 -5.86
CA ASN A 195 -8.01 -28.24 -4.66
C ASN A 195 -7.63 -29.67 -5.08
N ASN A 196 -6.35 -30.03 -4.97
CA ASN A 196 -5.94 -31.43 -4.97
C ASN A 196 -6.28 -32.02 -3.59
N THR A 197 -7.56 -32.22 -3.34
CA THR A 197 -8.08 -33.04 -2.25
C THR A 197 -9.16 -33.94 -2.83
N ASP A 198 -8.70 -34.95 -3.57
CA ASP A 198 -9.33 -36.25 -3.74
C ASP A 198 -8.20 -37.29 -3.74
N LEU A 199 -7.80 -37.70 -2.54
CA LEU A 199 -7.11 -38.97 -2.25
C LEU A 199 -7.62 -39.50 -0.92
#